data_AF-A0A7R9W258-F1
#
_entry.id   AF-A0A7R9W258-F1
#
_cell.length_a   1.000
_cell.length_b   1.000
_cell.length_c   1.000
_cell.angle_alpha   90.00
_cell.angle_beta   90.00
_cell.angle_gamma   90.00
#
_symmetry.space_group_name_H-M   'P 1'
#
loop_
_entity.id
_entity.type
_entity.pdbx_description
1 polymer ?
#
loop_
_entity_poly.entity_id
_entity_poly.type
_entity_poly.pdbx_seq_one_letter_code
_entity_poly.pdbx_strand_id
1 'polypeptide(L)'
;DAPAAALRPLPHPDANARYGQQQVLLAESLLGTAECERLTQAAEAVGFGRTDYRQEYRGNLRLTVTDWDLAEELWKRLRPLVPEILETCDDRSGTTCTWRAVGLNEVFRCAKYYKGHRFGAHCDTWFERNSDERSFYTVNIYTNTVA
;
A
#
# COMPACT_ATOMS: atom_id res chain seq x y z
N ASP A 1 -10.12 -16.50 -11.58
CA ASP A 1 -9.69 -17.21 -10.36
C ASP A 1 -8.21 -16.99 -10.12
N ALA A 2 -7.87 -15.93 -9.38
CA ALA A 2 -6.53 -15.81 -8.81
C ALA A 2 -6.49 -16.71 -7.55
N PRO A 3 -5.37 -17.38 -7.25
CA PRO A 3 -5.23 -18.10 -5.98
C PRO A 3 -5.40 -17.11 -4.82
N ALA A 4 -5.81 -17.63 -3.65
CA ALA A 4 -5.94 -16.80 -2.45
C ALA A 4 -4.60 -16.12 -2.14
N ALA A 5 -4.66 -14.83 -1.82
CA ALA A 5 -3.48 -14.05 -1.48
C ALA A 5 -2.75 -14.70 -0.30
N ALA A 6 -1.43 -14.79 -0.38
CA ALA A 6 -0.62 -15.44 0.63
C ALA A 6 0.64 -14.63 0.94
N LEU A 7 1.04 -14.62 2.22
CA LEU A 7 2.30 -14.04 2.63
C LEU A 7 3.46 -14.93 2.22
N ARG A 8 4.54 -14.32 1.73
CA ARG A 8 5.82 -14.98 1.51
C ARG A 8 6.96 -14.23 2.21
N PRO A 9 8.08 -14.90 2.51
CA PRO A 9 9.28 -14.24 3.00
C PRO A 9 9.77 -13.16 2.03
N LEU A 10 10.39 -12.12 2.55
CA LEU A 10 11.09 -11.13 1.72
C LEU A 10 12.23 -11.81 0.95
N PRO A 11 12.50 -11.43 -0.30
CA PRO A 11 13.49 -12.12 -1.12
C PRO A 11 14.94 -11.89 -0.65
N HIS A 12 15.21 -10.80 0.07
CA HIS A 12 16.56 -10.48 0.56
C HIS A 12 16.72 -10.93 2.03
N PRO A 13 17.72 -11.77 2.37
CA PRO A 13 17.93 -12.26 3.73
C PRO A 13 18.05 -11.15 4.77
N ASP A 14 18.83 -10.11 4.48
CA ASP A 14 19.00 -8.97 5.40
C ASP A 14 17.70 -8.19 5.61
N ALA A 15 16.84 -8.12 4.58
CA ALA A 15 15.54 -7.45 4.71
C ALA A 15 14.60 -8.28 5.60
N ASN A 16 14.56 -9.60 5.42
CA ASN A 16 13.81 -10.49 6.31
C ASN A 16 14.28 -10.38 7.76
N ALA A 17 15.60 -10.41 7.97
CA ALA A 17 16.17 -10.33 9.31
C ALA A 17 15.91 -8.97 9.98
N ARG A 18 15.95 -7.88 9.19
CA ARG A 18 15.82 -6.51 9.70
C ARG A 18 14.38 -6.06 9.93
N TYR A 19 13.48 -6.38 9.00
CA TYR A 19 12.11 -5.87 9.01
C TYR A 19 11.09 -6.89 9.54
N GLY A 20 11.48 -8.16 9.70
CA GLY A 20 10.65 -9.19 10.31
C GLY A 20 9.28 -9.39 9.61
N GLN A 21 8.46 -10.28 10.17
CA GLN A 21 7.16 -10.64 9.59
C GLN A 21 6.02 -9.68 9.94
N GLN A 22 6.28 -8.59 10.68
CA GLN A 22 5.22 -7.66 11.11
C GLN A 22 5.44 -6.21 10.65
N GLN A 23 6.64 -5.84 10.21
CA GLN A 23 6.89 -4.46 9.73
C GLN A 23 6.77 -4.36 8.20
N VAL A 24 7.21 -5.41 7.48
CA VAL A 24 7.10 -5.47 6.03
C VAL A 24 6.54 -6.82 5.61
N LEU A 25 5.36 -6.79 5.00
CA LEU A 25 4.64 -7.96 4.52
C LEU A 25 4.69 -8.01 3.00
N LEU A 26 5.00 -9.18 2.45
CA LEU A 26 4.97 -9.40 1.00
C LEU A 26 3.87 -10.41 0.68
N ALA A 27 2.77 -9.91 0.11
CA ALA A 27 1.66 -10.71 -0.35
C ALA A 27 1.80 -11.01 -1.85
N GLU A 28 1.65 -12.27 -2.22
CA GLU A 28 1.51 -12.70 -3.61
C GLU A 28 0.05 -12.92 -3.98
N SER A 29 -0.23 -12.78 -5.28
CA SER A 29 -1.53 -13.10 -5.87
C SER A 29 -2.71 -12.35 -5.23
N LEU A 30 -2.50 -11.14 -4.71
CA LEU A 30 -3.58 -10.29 -4.21
C LEU A 30 -4.61 -9.97 -5.31
N LEU A 31 -4.10 -9.74 -6.52
CA LEU A 31 -4.86 -9.51 -7.74
C LEU A 31 -4.35 -10.47 -8.83
N GLY A 32 -5.27 -11.03 -9.61
CA GLY A 32 -4.94 -11.74 -10.83
C GLY A 32 -4.59 -10.79 -11.98
N THR A 33 -3.94 -11.31 -13.03
CA THR A 33 -3.52 -10.53 -14.20
C THR A 33 -4.66 -9.71 -14.82
N ALA A 34 -5.83 -10.31 -15.00
CA ALA A 34 -6.99 -9.62 -15.55
C ALA A 34 -7.53 -8.50 -14.64
N GLU A 35 -7.38 -8.62 -13.32
CA GLU A 35 -7.76 -7.54 -12.38
C GLU A 35 -6.77 -6.38 -12.46
N CYS A 36 -5.47 -6.69 -12.49
CA CYS A 36 -4.40 -5.73 -12.68
C CYS A 36 -4.56 -4.94 -13.99
N GLU A 37 -4.89 -5.62 -15.09
CA GLU A 37 -5.17 -5.00 -16.38
C GLU A 37 -6.38 -4.07 -16.33
N ARG A 38 -7.50 -4.51 -15.73
CA ARG A 38 -8.71 -3.69 -15.60
C ARG A 38 -8.46 -2.43 -14.77
N LEU A 39 -7.76 -2.53 -13.64
CA LEU A 39 -7.41 -1.37 -12.81
C LEU A 39 -6.50 -0.40 -13.56
N THR A 40 -5.51 -0.93 -14.29
CA THR A 40 -4.62 -0.10 -15.10
C THR A 40 -5.39 0.62 -16.20
N GLN A 41 -6.24 -0.08 -16.95
CA GLN A 41 -7.08 0.52 -17.99
C GLN A 41 -8.03 1.60 -17.44
N ALA A 42 -8.66 1.34 -16.29
CA ALA A 42 -9.52 2.32 -15.63
C ALA A 42 -8.75 3.58 -15.24
N ALA A 43 -7.55 3.44 -14.67
CA ALA A 43 -6.70 4.57 -14.31
C ALA A 43 -6.23 5.37 -15.56
N GLU A 44 -5.86 4.69 -16.65
CA GLU A 44 -5.48 5.34 -17.91
C GLU A 44 -6.65 6.10 -18.55
N ALA A 45 -7.87 5.55 -18.46
CA ALA A 45 -9.07 6.18 -19.00
C ALA A 45 -9.42 7.50 -18.28
N VAL A 46 -9.15 7.58 -16.97
CA VAL A 46 -9.25 8.84 -16.20
C VAL A 46 -8.09 9.77 -16.53
N GLY A 47 -6.89 9.22 -16.69
CA GLY A 47 -5.66 9.95 -17.01
C GLY A 47 -4.85 10.33 -15.78
N PHE A 48 -3.54 10.50 -15.96
CA PHE A 48 -2.60 10.84 -14.89
C PHE A 48 -2.08 12.27 -15.02
N GLY A 49 -1.98 12.96 -13.89
CA GLY A 49 -1.29 14.25 -13.77
C GLY A 49 0.20 14.10 -13.49
N ARG A 50 0.95 15.20 -13.59
CA ARG A 50 2.32 15.30 -13.11
C ARG A 50 2.31 15.69 -11.63
N THR A 51 3.36 15.32 -10.88
CA THR A 51 3.55 15.88 -9.54
C THR A 51 4.30 17.21 -9.61
N ASP A 52 4.16 18.03 -8.57
CA ASP A 52 4.82 19.35 -8.45
C ASP A 52 6.27 19.26 -7.97
N TYR A 53 6.82 18.05 -7.89
CA TYR A 53 8.20 17.82 -7.46
C TYR A 53 9.14 17.78 -8.65
N ARG A 54 10.41 18.06 -8.37
CA ARG A 54 11.49 17.80 -9.32
C ARG A 54 11.51 16.33 -9.70
N GLN A 55 11.74 16.05 -10.98
CA GLN A 55 11.74 14.68 -11.52
C GLN A 55 12.80 13.79 -10.84
N GLU A 56 13.90 14.39 -10.39
CA GLU A 56 14.98 13.74 -9.62
C GLU A 56 14.55 13.32 -8.21
N TYR A 57 13.43 13.81 -7.71
CA TYR A 57 12.92 13.40 -6.41
C TYR A 57 11.65 12.57 -6.58
N ARG A 58 10.68 13.06 -7.37
CA ARG A 58 9.40 12.40 -7.57
C ARG A 58 8.90 12.65 -8.98
N GLY A 59 9.34 11.79 -9.89
CA GLY A 59 9.05 11.88 -11.32
C GLY A 59 7.80 11.15 -11.78
N ASN A 60 7.13 10.39 -10.91
CA ASN A 60 5.96 9.61 -11.31
C ASN A 60 4.83 10.49 -11.82
N LEU A 61 4.04 9.97 -12.76
CA LEU A 61 2.69 10.49 -12.98
C LEU A 61 1.80 9.97 -11.85
N ARG A 62 0.78 10.75 -11.49
CA ARG A 62 -0.10 10.44 -10.36
C ARG A 62 -1.55 10.71 -10.71
N LEU A 63 -2.39 9.77 -10.33
CA LEU A 63 -3.84 9.90 -10.27
C LEU A 63 -4.27 9.59 -8.84
N THR A 64 -5.17 10.40 -8.28
CA THR A 64 -5.78 10.12 -6.97
C THR A 64 -7.27 9.94 -7.18
N VAL A 65 -7.79 8.80 -6.75
CA VAL A 65 -9.21 8.46 -6.83
C VAL A 65 -9.70 7.97 -5.47
N THR A 66 -10.97 8.20 -5.21
CA THR A 66 -11.67 7.65 -4.03
C THR A 66 -12.62 6.58 -4.50
N ASP A 67 -12.48 5.36 -3.98
CA ASP A 67 -13.30 4.20 -4.34
C ASP A 67 -13.53 3.31 -3.11
N TRP A 68 -14.74 3.37 -2.56
CA TRP A 68 -15.09 2.63 -1.35
C TRP A 68 -15.28 1.14 -1.60
N ASP A 69 -15.87 0.79 -2.74
CA ASP A 69 -16.18 -0.59 -3.08
C ASP A 69 -14.88 -1.37 -3.37
N LEU A 70 -13.95 -0.77 -4.10
CA LEU A 70 -12.63 -1.36 -4.32
C LEU A 70 -11.86 -1.54 -3.02
N ALA A 71 -11.93 -0.57 -2.10
CA ALA A 71 -11.27 -0.66 -0.81
C ALA A 71 -11.84 -1.79 0.05
N GLU A 72 -13.16 -1.96 0.07
CA GLU A 72 -13.82 -3.05 0.80
C GLU A 72 -13.43 -4.42 0.22
N GLU A 73 -13.45 -4.58 -1.11
CA GLU A 73 -13.09 -5.83 -1.78
C GLU A 73 -11.62 -6.21 -1.57
N LEU A 74 -10.71 -5.24 -1.66
CA LEU A 74 -9.30 -5.47 -1.36
C LEU A 74 -9.09 -5.77 0.12
N TRP A 75 -9.83 -5.12 1.02
CA TRP A 75 -9.73 -5.38 2.45
C TRP A 75 -10.12 -6.80 2.82
N LYS A 76 -11.17 -7.38 2.20
CA LYS A 76 -11.54 -8.79 2.39
C LYS A 76 -10.37 -9.74 2.12
N ARG A 77 -9.51 -9.42 1.14
CA ARG A 77 -8.32 -10.20 0.78
C ARG A 77 -7.11 -9.91 1.68
N LEU A 78 -6.94 -8.67 2.11
CA LEU A 78 -5.80 -8.21 2.91
C LEU A 78 -5.96 -8.52 4.40
N ARG A 79 -7.18 -8.46 4.94
CA ARG A 79 -7.48 -8.66 6.36
C ARG A 79 -6.84 -9.92 6.97
N PRO A 80 -6.90 -11.12 6.35
CA PRO A 80 -6.26 -12.30 6.92
C PRO A 80 -4.72 -12.26 6.88
N LEU A 81 -4.11 -11.32 6.15
CA LEU A 81 -2.67 -11.22 5.97
C LEU A 81 -2.02 -10.19 6.89
N VAL A 82 -2.80 -9.30 7.50
CA VAL A 82 -2.30 -8.26 8.40
C VAL A 82 -2.61 -8.59 9.85
N PRO A 83 -1.82 -8.10 10.82
CA PRO A 83 -2.16 -8.26 12.23
C PRO A 83 -3.54 -7.67 12.54
N GLU A 84 -4.43 -8.47 13.13
CA GLU A 84 -5.74 -7.98 13.56
C GLU A 84 -5.60 -6.94 14.68
N ILE A 85 -4.63 -7.16 15.57
CA ILE A 85 -4.31 -6.30 16.70
C ILE A 85 -2.88 -5.79 16.55
N LEU A 86 -2.70 -4.49 16.76
CA LEU A 86 -1.41 -3.84 16.79
C LEU A 86 -1.23 -3.13 18.13
N GLU A 87 -0.18 -3.50 18.86
CA GLU A 87 0.24 -2.77 20.07
C GLU A 87 1.25 -1.71 19.68
N THR A 88 1.04 -0.49 20.17
CA THR A 88 1.92 0.65 19.94
C THR A 88 2.25 1.30 21.25
N CYS A 89 3.48 1.79 21.41
CA CYS A 89 3.87 2.59 22.57
C CYS A 89 4.06 4.03 22.10
N ASP A 90 3.47 4.98 22.82
CA ASP A 90 3.83 6.39 22.64
C ASP A 90 5.12 6.67 23.42
N ASP A 91 6.20 6.90 22.69
CA ASP A 91 7.53 7.19 23.27
C ASP A 91 7.53 8.40 24.22
N ARG A 92 6.58 9.34 24.08
CA ARG A 92 6.52 10.55 24.92
C ARG A 92 5.78 10.32 26.23
N SER A 93 4.67 9.59 26.19
CA SER A 93 3.84 9.33 27.38
C SER A 93 4.17 7.99 28.05
N GLY A 94 4.89 7.10 27.37
CA GLY A 94 5.13 5.71 27.79
C GLY A 94 3.86 4.84 27.78
N THR A 95 2.76 5.33 27.20
CA THR A 95 1.47 4.62 27.21
C THR A 95 1.40 3.64 26.06
N THR A 96 1.06 2.38 26.36
CA THR A 96 0.74 1.38 25.35
C THR A 96 -0.72 1.53 24.91
N CYS A 97 -0.92 1.68 23.61
CA CYS A 97 -2.22 1.69 22.97
C CYS A 97 -2.39 0.45 22.09
N THR A 98 -3.54 -0.20 22.21
CA THR A 98 -3.93 -1.35 21.39
C THR A 98 -4.89 -0.89 20.30
N TRP A 99 -4.54 -1.18 19.05
CA TRP A 99 -5.32 -0.86 17.87
C TRP A 99 -5.86 -2.12 17.22
N ARG A 100 -7.05 -2.03 16.62
CA ARG A 100 -7.65 -3.09 15.80
C ARG A 100 -7.63 -2.66 14.34
N ALA A 101 -7.23 -3.56 13.45
CA ALA A 101 -7.31 -3.30 12.02
C ALA A 101 -8.78 -3.31 11.56
N VAL A 102 -9.24 -2.18 11.01
CA VAL A 102 -10.66 -1.97 10.65
C VAL A 102 -10.93 -1.94 9.15
N GLY A 103 -9.93 -1.63 8.32
CA GLY A 103 -10.16 -1.45 6.89
C GLY A 103 -8.92 -1.07 6.08
N LEU A 104 -9.15 -0.88 4.78
CA LEU A 104 -8.23 -0.24 3.85
C LEU A 104 -8.74 1.18 3.54
N ASN A 105 -7.85 2.16 3.44
CA ASN A 105 -8.22 3.52 3.06
C ASN A 105 -8.77 3.57 1.61
N GLU A 106 -9.87 4.29 1.43
CA GLU A 106 -10.61 4.45 0.18
C GLU A 106 -9.90 5.32 -0.87
N VAL A 107 -8.82 6.03 -0.50
CA VAL A 107 -8.11 6.95 -1.39
C VAL A 107 -6.90 6.25 -2.02
N PHE A 108 -7.09 5.80 -3.26
CA PHE A 108 -6.04 5.20 -4.07
C PHE A 108 -5.18 6.26 -4.73
N ARG A 109 -3.85 6.11 -4.61
CA ARG A 109 -2.86 6.97 -5.26
C ARG A 109 -2.16 6.16 -6.34
N CYS A 110 -2.79 6.07 -7.51
CA CYS A 110 -2.22 5.40 -8.67
C CYS A 110 -0.97 6.15 -9.13
N ALA A 111 0.16 5.45 -9.21
CA ALA A 111 1.44 6.02 -9.62
C ALA A 111 1.97 5.29 -10.85
N LYS A 112 2.27 6.04 -11.91
CA LYS A 112 2.81 5.51 -13.17
C LYS A 112 4.22 6.05 -13.39
N TYR A 113 5.14 5.14 -13.70
CA TYR A 113 6.56 5.45 -13.84
C TYR A 113 7.02 5.16 -15.27
N TYR A 114 7.77 6.10 -15.85
CA TYR A 114 8.52 5.88 -17.08
C TYR A 114 10.00 5.73 -16.77
N LYS A 115 10.79 5.31 -17.77
CA LYS A 115 12.24 5.19 -17.64
C LYS A 115 12.85 6.51 -17.11
N GLY A 116 13.65 6.41 -16.04
CA GLY A 116 14.27 7.55 -15.38
C GLY A 116 13.40 8.26 -14.34
N HIS A 117 12.09 7.97 -14.27
CA HIS A 117 11.26 8.41 -13.16
C HIS A 117 11.62 7.62 -11.90
N ARG A 118 11.54 8.29 -10.76
CA ARG A 118 11.74 7.66 -9.46
C ARG A 118 10.88 8.33 -8.41
N PHE A 119 10.81 7.69 -7.24
CA PHE A 119 10.31 8.29 -6.03
C PHE A 119 11.40 8.10 -4.96
N GLY A 120 12.01 9.20 -4.53
CA GLY A 120 13.12 9.21 -3.59
C GLY A 120 12.74 8.65 -2.23
N ALA A 121 13.73 8.21 -1.46
CA ALA A 121 13.53 7.67 -0.12
C ALA A 121 12.81 8.69 0.79
N HIS A 122 11.81 8.21 1.52
CA HIS A 122 11.01 8.98 2.46
C HIS A 122 10.29 8.03 3.43
N CYS A 123 9.71 8.60 4.48
CA CYS A 123 8.74 7.91 5.34
C CYS A 123 7.36 8.48 5.03
N ASP A 124 6.36 7.59 4.95
CA ASP A 124 4.97 8.02 4.89
C ASP A 124 4.54 8.63 6.22
N THR A 125 3.64 9.60 6.14
CA THR A 125 2.90 10.11 7.29
C THR A 125 1.63 9.30 7.48
N TRP A 126 1.12 9.21 8.71
CA TRP A 126 -0.18 8.59 8.94
C TRP A 126 -1.32 9.47 8.39
N PHE A 127 -2.37 8.81 7.92
CA PHE A 127 -3.70 9.38 7.73
C PHE A 127 -4.49 9.19 9.03
N GLU A 128 -5.15 10.24 9.51
CA GLU A 128 -6.01 10.22 10.68
C GLU A 128 -7.42 10.62 10.24
N ARG A 129 -8.39 9.71 10.42
CA ARG A 129 -9.80 10.02 10.10
C ARG A 129 -10.48 10.71 11.28
N ASN A 130 -10.17 10.25 12.48
CA ASN A 130 -10.65 10.74 13.76
C ASN A 130 -9.73 10.21 14.87
N SER A 131 -10.06 10.51 16.14
CA SER A 131 -9.25 10.11 17.31
C SER A 131 -9.06 8.59 17.44
N ASP A 132 -9.95 7.80 16.83
CA ASP A 132 -10.04 6.35 17.03
C ASP A 132 -9.66 5.55 15.76
N GLU A 133 -9.35 6.23 14.65
CA GLU A 133 -9.00 5.60 13.36
C GLU A 133 -7.85 6.35 12.68
N ARG A 134 -6.72 5.64 12.51
CA ARG A 134 -5.56 6.10 11.74
C ARG A 134 -4.87 4.97 10.98
N SER A 135 -4.11 5.31 9.96
CA SER A 135 -3.33 4.34 9.18
C SER A 135 -2.02 3.96 9.87
N PHE A 136 -1.70 2.66 9.89
CA PHE A 136 -0.43 2.13 10.39
C PHE A 136 0.43 1.46 9.32
N TYR A 137 -0.21 0.86 8.32
CA TYR A 137 0.45 0.22 7.20
C TYR A 137 0.20 1.01 5.92
N THR A 138 1.25 1.14 5.11
CA THR A 138 1.11 1.49 3.70
C THR A 138 0.93 0.21 2.89
N VAL A 139 -0.07 0.17 2.02
CA VAL A 139 -0.28 -0.93 1.09
C VAL A 139 0.12 -0.48 -0.31
N ASN A 140 1.18 -1.10 -0.86
CA ASN A 140 1.58 -0.92 -2.24
C ASN A 140 1.17 -2.15 -3.06
N ILE A 141 0.36 -1.93 -4.10
CA ILE A 141 -0.12 -2.98 -5.00
C ILE A 141 0.51 -2.74 -6.37
N TYR A 142 1.26 -3.73 -6.87
CA TYR A 142 1.88 -3.67 -8.19
C TYR A 142 0.93 -4.27 -9.23
N THR A 143 0.57 -3.49 -10.25
CA THR A 143 -0.44 -3.89 -11.27
C THR A 143 0.18 -4.27 -12.62
N ASN A 144 1.50 -4.29 -12.74
CA ASN A 144 2.18 -4.76 -13.94
C ASN A 144 3.57 -5.31 -13.60
N THR A 145 4.11 -6.12 -14.50
CA THR A 145 5.52 -6.51 -14.46
C THR A 145 6.37 -5.43 -15.10
N VAL A 146 7.62 -5.34 -14.67
CA VAL A 146 8.66 -4.51 -15.27
C VAL A 146 9.76 -5.45 -15.74
N ALA A 147 10.15 -5.32 -17.01
CA ALA A 147 11.25 -6.07 -17.63
C ALA A 147 12.55 -5.25 -17.61
#